data_AF-A0A816HRI3-F1
#
_entry.id   AF-A0A816HRI3-F1
#
_cell.length_a   1.000
_cell.length_b   1.000
_cell.length_c   1.000
_cell.angle_alpha   90.00
_cell.angle_beta   90.00
_cell.angle_gamma   90.00
#
_symmetry.space_group_name_H-M   'P 1'
#
loop_
_entity.id
_entity.type
_entity.pdbx_description
1 polymer ?
#
loop_
_entity_poly.entity_id
_entity_poly.type
_entity_poly.pdbx_seq_one_letter_code
_entity_poly.pdbx_strand_id
1 'polypeptide(L)'
;IEDWNAIKEGDVALVRRGICTFVEKVLFGMSKRASAVLIYNDGLTMDRFEPLNGTRAPRNNTIPALFLSYRAGMRLILENTTRVYLKLEYRELPPSIVTNVCADTKLGNPNHTIVVGSHSDSVAAGPGLNDNGSGFAATLAIALNLARLLTYTNYGLTMHSRIKFCWWGGEEAGLLGSKNFVKRAKADGSLSAYSVNLNFDMLASPNFIFGVY
;
A
#
# COMPACT_ATOMS: atom_id res chain seq x y z
N ILE A 1 21.05 -1.52 7.32
CA ILE A 1 21.45 -0.30 8.08
C ILE A 1 22.88 0.09 7.75
N GLU A 2 23.79 -0.87 7.59
CA GLU A 2 25.21 -0.62 7.26
C GLU A 2 25.41 0.27 6.03
N ASP A 3 24.61 0.10 4.97
CA ASP A 3 24.65 0.94 3.76
C ASP A 3 24.49 2.45 4.03
N TRP A 4 23.82 2.81 5.12
CA TRP A 4 23.54 4.20 5.48
C TRP A 4 24.64 4.86 6.32
N ASN A 5 25.66 4.11 6.73
CA ASN A 5 26.76 4.65 7.53
C ASN A 5 27.68 5.59 6.74
N ALA A 6 27.67 5.51 5.41
CA ALA A 6 28.40 6.42 4.54
C ALA A 6 27.75 7.82 4.43
N ILE A 7 26.46 7.94 4.74
CA ILE A 7 25.71 9.20 4.65
C ILE A 7 25.95 10.05 5.89
N LYS A 8 26.37 11.30 5.68
CA LYS A 8 26.61 12.29 6.72
C LYS A 8 25.51 13.34 6.75
N GLU A 9 25.48 14.11 7.83
CA GLU A 9 24.61 15.27 7.96
C GLU A 9 24.86 16.25 6.81
N GLY A 10 23.79 16.70 6.16
CA GLY A 10 23.84 17.59 5.02
C GLY A 10 23.97 16.91 3.65
N ASP A 11 24.31 15.62 3.59
CA ASP A 11 24.43 14.89 2.32
C ASP A 11 23.08 14.69 1.64
N VAL A 12 23.09 14.52 0.31
CA VAL A 12 21.94 14.00 -0.44
C VAL A 12 22.14 12.51 -0.63
N ALA A 13 21.26 11.69 -0.06
CA ALA A 13 21.37 10.24 -0.17
C ALA A 13 20.78 9.74 -1.49
N LEU A 14 21.62 9.16 -2.36
CA LEU A 14 21.16 8.45 -3.56
C LEU A 14 21.02 6.96 -3.26
N VAL A 15 19.81 6.41 -3.42
CA VAL A 15 19.47 5.06 -2.99
C VAL A 15 18.76 4.30 -4.11
N ARG A 16 19.22 3.09 -4.42
CA ARG A 16 18.56 2.23 -5.42
C ARG A 16 17.27 1.64 -4.87
N ARG A 17 16.21 1.50 -5.69
CA ARG A 17 15.02 0.68 -5.39
C ARG A 17 15.44 -0.77 -5.09
N GLY A 18 14.80 -1.43 -4.12
CA GLY A 18 15.21 -2.76 -3.71
C GLY A 18 14.70 -3.13 -2.32
N ILE A 19 15.59 -3.72 -1.52
CA ILE A 19 15.32 -4.48 -0.29
C ILE A 19 14.32 -3.81 0.67
N CYS A 20 14.61 -2.59 1.14
CA CYS A 20 13.72 -1.88 2.06
C CYS A 20 12.69 -1.01 1.33
N THR A 21 11.58 -0.75 2.01
CA THR A 21 10.49 0.08 1.51
C THR A 21 10.95 1.53 1.29
N PHE A 22 10.22 2.27 0.45
CA PHE A 22 10.52 3.70 0.21
C PHE A 22 10.41 4.52 1.49
N VAL A 23 9.44 4.21 2.35
CA VAL A 23 9.26 4.86 3.66
C VAL A 23 10.49 4.65 4.53
N GLU A 24 11.00 3.42 4.62
CA GLU A 24 12.20 3.12 5.41
C GLU A 24 13.43 3.87 4.89
N LYS A 25 13.61 3.98 3.58
CA LYS A 25 14.71 4.76 3.00
C LYS A 25 14.66 6.22 3.42
N VAL A 26 13.47 6.82 3.37
CA VAL A 26 13.32 8.21 3.81
C VAL A 26 13.54 8.35 5.32
N LEU A 27 13.02 7.42 6.13
CA LEU A 27 13.28 7.39 7.58
C LEU A 27 14.78 7.25 7.90
N PHE A 28 15.52 6.42 7.17
CA PHE A 28 16.96 6.29 7.36
C PHE A 28 17.70 7.57 6.95
N GLY A 29 17.33 8.19 5.83
CA GLY A 29 17.88 9.48 5.42
C GLY A 29 17.66 10.56 6.49
N MET A 30 16.43 10.66 7.03
CA MET A 30 16.11 11.55 8.13
C MET A 30 16.93 11.25 9.39
N SER A 31 17.12 9.98 9.74
CA SER A 31 17.92 9.57 10.91
C SER A 31 19.39 9.97 10.79
N LYS A 32 19.91 10.11 9.56
CA LYS A 32 21.27 10.57 9.26
C LYS A 32 21.35 12.08 9.03
N ARG A 33 20.24 12.81 9.15
CA ARG A 33 20.12 14.25 8.84
C ARG A 33 20.58 14.58 7.42
N ALA A 34 20.27 13.71 6.47
CA ALA A 34 20.46 13.99 5.06
C ALA A 34 19.61 15.19 4.63
N SER A 35 20.11 16.01 3.70
CA SER A 35 19.38 17.15 3.13
C SER A 35 18.24 16.71 2.20
N ALA A 36 18.36 15.54 1.57
CA ALA A 36 17.34 14.93 0.72
C ALA A 36 17.62 13.43 0.50
N VAL A 37 16.61 12.70 0.04
CA VAL A 37 16.73 11.31 -0.43
C VAL A 37 16.28 11.22 -1.88
N LEU A 38 17.18 10.76 -2.75
CA LEU A 38 16.90 10.46 -4.16
C LEU A 38 16.83 8.94 -4.31
N ILE A 39 15.65 8.41 -4.61
CA ILE A 39 15.45 6.97 -4.83
C ILE A 39 15.43 6.75 -6.33
N TYR A 40 16.34 5.97 -6.90
CA TYR A 40 16.30 5.65 -8.33
C TYR A 40 15.80 4.21 -8.56
N ASN A 41 15.06 4.01 -9.64
CA ASN A 41 14.58 2.69 -10.03
C ASN A 41 15.75 1.74 -10.36
N ASP A 42 15.56 0.43 -10.33
CA ASP A 42 16.67 -0.55 -10.40
C ASP A 42 16.92 -1.16 -11.78
N GLY A 43 16.08 -0.86 -12.77
CA GLY A 43 16.26 -1.30 -14.16
C GLY A 43 16.14 -2.80 -14.37
N LEU A 44 15.61 -3.57 -13.40
CA LEU A 44 15.54 -5.03 -13.50
C LEU A 44 14.48 -5.53 -14.48
N THR A 45 13.41 -4.74 -14.68
CA THR A 45 12.31 -5.03 -15.59
C THR A 45 11.91 -3.76 -16.35
N MET A 46 11.23 -3.88 -17.49
CA MET A 46 10.89 -2.72 -18.34
C MET A 46 10.10 -1.63 -17.60
N ASP A 47 9.19 -2.02 -16.70
CA ASP A 47 8.40 -1.14 -15.85
C ASP A 47 9.22 -0.48 -14.71
N ARG A 48 10.47 -0.90 -14.51
CA ARG A 48 11.39 -0.38 -13.50
C ARG A 48 12.53 0.44 -14.11
N PHE A 49 12.32 1.05 -15.27
CA PHE A 49 13.21 2.05 -15.85
C PHE A 49 12.75 3.48 -15.55
N GLU A 50 11.47 3.76 -15.68
CA GLU A 50 10.89 5.11 -15.47
C GLU A 50 10.59 5.39 -14.00
N PRO A 51 10.55 6.65 -13.54
CA PRO A 51 10.27 6.97 -12.14
C PRO A 51 8.90 6.44 -11.70
N LEU A 52 8.77 6.04 -10.43
CA LEU A 52 7.45 5.80 -9.84
C LEU A 52 6.76 7.13 -9.54
N ASN A 53 5.58 7.34 -10.12
CA ASN A 53 4.68 8.44 -9.77
C ASN A 53 4.02 8.15 -8.42
N GLY A 54 4.77 8.31 -7.34
CA GLY A 54 4.30 8.08 -5.98
C GLY A 54 5.44 7.77 -5.01
N THR A 55 6.16 8.79 -4.54
CA THR A 55 7.07 8.60 -3.39
C THR A 55 6.25 8.61 -2.11
N ARG A 56 5.99 7.42 -1.55
CA ARG A 56 5.41 7.28 -0.22
C ARG A 56 6.49 7.60 0.82
N ALA A 57 6.47 8.83 1.31
CA ALA A 57 7.30 9.28 2.43
C ALA A 57 6.58 9.04 3.78
N PRO A 58 7.30 8.96 4.90
CA PRO A 58 6.67 8.88 6.22
C PRO A 58 5.80 10.13 6.51
N ARG A 59 4.77 10.02 7.35
CA ARG A 59 3.85 11.14 7.65
C ARG A 59 4.55 12.35 8.27
N ASN A 60 5.64 12.12 8.99
CA ASN A 60 6.47 13.15 9.63
C ASN A 60 7.69 13.50 8.76
N ASN A 61 7.62 13.30 7.44
CA ASN A 61 8.72 13.60 6.55
C ASN A 61 9.09 15.09 6.60
N THR A 62 10.37 15.37 6.87
CA THR A 62 10.91 16.73 6.97
C THR A 62 11.94 17.05 5.89
N ILE A 63 12.24 16.10 5.01
CA ILE A 63 13.25 16.27 3.95
C ILE A 63 12.65 15.90 2.59
N PRO A 64 13.10 16.51 1.48
CA PRO A 64 12.68 16.09 0.15
C PRO A 64 13.00 14.63 -0.14
N ALA A 65 12.03 13.92 -0.71
CA ALA A 65 12.18 12.54 -1.18
C ALA A 65 11.67 12.42 -2.62
N LEU A 66 12.58 12.20 -3.56
CA LEU A 66 12.28 12.17 -4.99
C LEU A 66 12.53 10.78 -5.57
N PHE A 67 11.68 10.36 -6.50
CA PHE A 67 11.91 9.16 -7.29
C PHE A 67 12.54 9.53 -8.64
N LEU A 68 13.64 8.88 -9.00
CA LEU A 68 14.36 9.06 -10.26
C LEU A 68 14.17 7.84 -11.16
N SER A 69 14.30 8.06 -12.47
CA SER A 69 14.45 6.96 -13.42
C SER A 69 15.76 6.22 -13.16
N TYR A 70 15.83 4.95 -13.57
CA TYR A 70 17.07 4.18 -13.51
C TYR A 70 18.21 4.92 -14.22
N ARG A 71 17.92 5.50 -15.41
CA ARG A 71 18.89 6.25 -16.20
C ARG A 71 19.42 7.48 -15.46
N ALA A 72 18.55 8.25 -14.81
CA ALA A 72 18.96 9.43 -14.04
C ALA A 72 19.81 9.05 -12.82
N GLY A 73 19.41 8.02 -12.07
CA GLY A 73 20.20 7.53 -10.94
C GLY A 73 21.58 7.00 -11.34
N MET A 74 21.63 6.18 -12.39
CA MET A 74 22.89 5.65 -12.91
C MET A 74 23.80 6.74 -13.46
N ARG A 75 23.25 7.79 -14.09
CA ARG A 75 24.04 8.92 -14.54
C ARG A 75 24.79 9.59 -13.40
N LEU A 76 24.12 9.84 -12.26
CA LEU A 76 24.77 10.43 -11.07
C LEU A 76 25.95 9.58 -10.58
N ILE A 77 25.80 8.26 -10.61
CA ILE A 77 26.85 7.30 -10.22
C ILE A 77 28.01 7.29 -11.22
N LEU A 78 27.70 7.13 -12.51
CA LEU A 78 28.69 6.99 -13.57
C LEU A 78 29.50 8.27 -13.82
N GLU A 79 28.88 9.44 -13.63
CA GLU A 79 29.56 10.74 -13.73
C GLU A 79 30.30 11.12 -12.44
N ASN A 80 30.28 10.27 -11.41
CA ASN A 80 30.86 10.54 -10.08
C ASN A 80 30.41 11.90 -9.52
N THR A 81 29.10 12.17 -9.62
CA THR A 81 28.51 13.45 -9.25
C THR A 81 28.67 13.71 -7.75
N THR A 82 29.33 14.81 -7.39
CA THR A 82 29.56 15.19 -5.98
C THR A 82 28.58 16.24 -5.46
N ARG A 83 27.83 16.90 -6.35
CA ARG A 83 26.84 17.92 -5.99
C ARG A 83 25.63 17.85 -6.90
N VAL A 84 24.45 18.00 -6.31
CA VAL A 84 23.17 18.11 -7.03
C VAL A 84 22.41 19.34 -6.56
N TYR A 85 21.69 19.98 -7.46
CA TYR A 85 20.79 21.08 -7.16
C TYR A 85 19.35 20.60 -7.33
N LEU A 86 18.56 20.69 -6.25
CA LEU A 86 17.16 20.28 -6.26
C LEU A 86 16.27 21.52 -6.24
N LYS A 87 15.50 21.72 -7.31
CA LYS A 87 14.40 22.68 -7.33
C LYS A 87 13.09 21.90 -7.19
N LEU A 88 12.30 22.24 -6.17
CA LEU A 88 11.06 21.55 -5.85
C LEU A 88 9.91 22.55 -5.96
N GLU A 89 8.88 22.15 -6.70
CA GLU A 89 7.60 22.83 -6.71
C GLU A 89 6.58 21.83 -6.18
N TYR A 90 6.02 22.12 -5.01
CA TYR A 90 5.05 21.25 -4.36
C TYR A 90 3.83 22.05 -3.92
N ARG A 91 2.73 21.34 -3.74
CA ARG A 91 1.48 21.89 -3.23
C ARG A 91 1.02 20.98 -2.09
N GLU A 92 0.77 21.59 -0.94
CA GLU A 92 0.07 20.91 0.14
C GLU A 92 -1.39 20.76 -0.25
N LEU A 93 -1.86 19.51 -0.28
CA LEU A 93 -3.26 19.23 -0.52
C LEU A 93 -4.01 19.27 0.81
N PRO A 94 -5.25 19.81 0.84
CA PRO A 94 -6.06 19.80 2.05
C PRO A 94 -6.35 18.35 2.48
N PRO A 95 -6.62 18.13 3.79
CA PRO A 95 -7.07 16.83 4.27
C PRO A 95 -8.29 16.34 3.48
N SER A 96 -8.24 15.09 3.04
CA SER A 96 -9.34 14.43 2.32
C SER A 96 -9.98 13.37 3.22
N ILE A 97 -11.31 13.21 3.10
CA ILE A 97 -12.03 12.16 3.81
C ILE A 97 -11.74 10.82 3.12
N VAL A 98 -11.28 9.86 3.90
CA VAL A 98 -11.06 8.48 3.47
C VAL A 98 -12.12 7.60 4.14
N THR A 99 -12.85 6.84 3.33
CA THR A 99 -13.97 6.02 3.79
C THR A 99 -13.70 4.55 3.53
N ASN A 100 -13.99 3.71 4.52
CA ASN A 100 -14.13 2.28 4.32
C ASN A 100 -15.62 1.94 4.15
N VAL A 101 -15.93 1.01 3.26
CA VAL A 101 -17.26 0.41 3.17
C VAL A 101 -17.14 -1.02 3.67
N CYS A 102 -17.93 -1.40 4.66
CA CYS A 102 -17.94 -2.78 5.16
C CYS A 102 -19.37 -3.30 5.31
N ALA A 103 -19.56 -4.59 5.06
CA ALA A 103 -20.84 -5.28 5.19
C ALA A 103 -20.64 -6.64 5.85
N ASP A 104 -21.49 -6.95 6.82
CA ASP A 104 -21.47 -8.21 7.56
C ASP A 104 -22.56 -9.16 7.04
N THR A 105 -22.26 -10.45 7.00
CA THR A 105 -23.29 -11.48 6.86
C THR A 105 -24.23 -11.46 8.08
N LYS A 106 -25.52 -11.71 7.85
CA LYS A 106 -26.52 -11.84 8.93
C LYS A 106 -26.35 -13.12 9.75
N LEU A 107 -25.76 -14.15 9.15
CA LEU A 107 -25.47 -15.45 9.77
C LEU A 107 -23.99 -15.52 10.18
N GLY A 108 -23.69 -16.49 11.03
CA GLY A 108 -22.34 -16.75 11.54
C GLY A 108 -22.12 -16.18 12.94
N ASN A 109 -21.14 -16.74 13.65
CA ASN A 109 -20.78 -16.26 14.97
C ASN A 109 -19.98 -14.94 14.86
N PRO A 110 -20.43 -13.82 15.43
CA PRO A 110 -19.69 -12.56 15.38
C PRO A 110 -18.36 -12.60 16.15
N ASN A 111 -18.18 -13.54 17.09
CA ASN A 111 -16.91 -13.76 17.80
C ASN A 111 -15.89 -14.59 16.98
N HIS A 112 -16.30 -15.10 15.81
CA HIS A 112 -15.44 -15.72 14.81
C HIS A 112 -15.70 -15.06 13.46
N THR A 113 -15.05 -13.91 13.24
CA THR A 113 -15.23 -13.13 12.02
C THR A 113 -14.09 -13.37 11.05
N ILE A 114 -14.42 -13.76 9.82
CA ILE A 114 -13.52 -13.77 8.67
C ILE A 114 -13.69 -12.44 7.95
N VAL A 115 -12.61 -11.69 7.78
CA VAL A 115 -12.60 -10.48 6.96
C VAL A 115 -12.18 -10.85 5.54
N VAL A 116 -12.96 -10.42 4.54
CA VAL A 116 -12.60 -10.48 3.12
C VAL A 116 -12.46 -9.04 2.65
N GLY A 117 -11.23 -8.61 2.41
CA GLY A 117 -10.88 -7.22 2.17
C GLY A 117 -10.29 -6.99 0.78
N SER A 118 -10.58 -5.84 0.19
CA SER A 118 -9.90 -5.28 -0.98
C SER A 118 -9.82 -3.76 -0.81
N HIS A 119 -8.95 -3.04 -1.52
CA HIS A 119 -9.01 -1.57 -1.48
C HIS A 119 -9.81 -1.01 -2.64
N SER A 120 -10.33 0.20 -2.45
CA SER A 120 -11.21 0.88 -3.41
C SER A 120 -10.58 2.08 -4.11
N ASP A 121 -9.42 2.55 -3.64
CA ASP A 121 -8.63 3.59 -4.29
C ASP A 121 -7.63 3.02 -5.30
N SER A 122 -7.06 3.92 -6.11
CA SER A 122 -6.02 3.65 -7.11
C SER A 122 -5.07 4.85 -7.15
N VAL A 123 -3.91 4.69 -7.77
CA VAL A 123 -3.01 5.79 -8.10
C VAL A 123 -3.45 6.57 -9.35
N ALA A 124 -2.99 7.82 -9.46
CA ALA A 124 -3.25 8.67 -10.64
C ALA A 124 -2.56 8.20 -11.93
N ALA A 125 -1.57 7.30 -11.81
CA ALA A 125 -0.79 6.80 -12.94
C ALA A 125 -1.59 5.87 -13.87
N GLY A 126 -2.71 5.31 -13.43
CA GLY A 126 -3.46 4.35 -14.22
C GLY A 126 -4.92 4.20 -13.79
N PRO A 127 -5.71 3.42 -14.55
CA PRO A 127 -7.14 3.26 -14.33
C PRO A 127 -7.50 2.36 -13.13
N GLY A 128 -6.51 1.76 -12.47
CA GLY A 128 -6.71 0.90 -11.30
C GLY A 128 -7.44 -0.42 -11.56
N LEU A 129 -7.40 -0.92 -12.80
CA LEU A 129 -8.19 -2.12 -13.18
C LEU A 129 -7.75 -3.38 -12.46
N ASN A 130 -6.44 -3.69 -12.47
CA ASN A 130 -5.93 -4.81 -11.70
C ASN A 130 -5.68 -4.42 -10.24
N ASP A 131 -5.12 -3.23 -10.02
CA ASP A 131 -4.74 -2.66 -8.73
C ASP A 131 -5.67 -1.46 -8.40
N ASN A 132 -6.81 -1.64 -7.73
CA ASN A 132 -7.32 -2.93 -7.25
C ASN A 132 -8.79 -3.20 -7.64
N GLY A 133 -9.16 -2.77 -8.84
CA GLY A 133 -10.47 -3.08 -9.44
C GLY A 133 -10.76 -4.58 -9.50
N SER A 134 -9.74 -5.41 -9.68
CA SER A 134 -9.87 -6.87 -9.73
C SER A 134 -10.25 -7.47 -8.36
N GLY A 135 -9.55 -7.09 -7.29
CA GLY A 135 -9.86 -7.50 -5.93
C GLY A 135 -11.19 -6.93 -5.45
N PHE A 136 -11.49 -5.67 -5.81
CA PHE A 136 -12.78 -5.03 -5.57
C PHE A 136 -13.92 -5.85 -6.18
N ALA A 137 -13.82 -6.16 -7.47
CA ALA A 137 -14.85 -6.89 -8.21
C ALA A 137 -15.02 -8.32 -7.70
N ALA A 138 -13.92 -9.02 -7.40
CA ALA A 138 -13.97 -10.36 -6.83
C ALA A 138 -14.65 -10.38 -5.46
N THR A 139 -14.29 -9.45 -4.57
CA THR A 139 -14.89 -9.30 -3.24
C THR A 139 -16.41 -9.05 -3.34
N LEU A 140 -16.82 -8.17 -4.25
CA LEU A 140 -18.23 -7.88 -4.50
C LEU A 140 -18.97 -9.10 -5.07
N ALA A 141 -18.38 -9.78 -6.05
CA ALA A 141 -18.97 -10.97 -6.65
C ALA A 141 -19.18 -12.08 -5.60
N ILE A 142 -18.23 -12.31 -4.71
CA ILE A 142 -18.36 -13.30 -3.63
C ILE A 142 -19.46 -12.88 -2.65
N ALA A 143 -19.50 -11.62 -2.23
CA ALA A 143 -20.54 -11.12 -1.34
C ALA A 143 -21.94 -11.31 -1.94
N LEU A 144 -22.13 -10.98 -3.22
CA LEU A 144 -23.41 -11.14 -3.92
C LEU A 144 -23.80 -12.61 -4.11
N ASN A 145 -22.86 -13.48 -4.49
CA ASN A 145 -23.16 -14.91 -4.63
C ASN A 145 -23.50 -15.56 -3.29
N LEU A 146 -22.77 -15.21 -2.23
CA LEU A 146 -23.10 -15.68 -0.88
C LEU A 146 -24.47 -15.18 -0.45
N ALA A 147 -24.80 -13.90 -0.65
CA ALA A 147 -26.10 -13.35 -0.31
C ALA A 147 -27.24 -14.07 -1.04
N ARG A 148 -27.06 -14.39 -2.34
CA ARG A 148 -28.01 -15.20 -3.11
C ARG A 148 -28.17 -16.59 -2.52
N LEU A 149 -27.07 -17.29 -2.24
CA LEU A 149 -27.13 -18.61 -1.60
C LEU A 149 -27.93 -18.53 -0.30
N LEU A 150 -27.59 -17.61 0.60
CA LEU A 150 -28.29 -17.46 1.88
C LEU A 150 -29.77 -17.07 1.75
N THR A 151 -30.17 -16.43 0.66
CA THR A 151 -31.58 -16.03 0.42
C THR A 151 -32.41 -17.14 -0.21
N TYR A 152 -31.84 -17.87 -1.18
CA TYR A 152 -32.59 -18.86 -1.97
C TYR A 152 -32.59 -20.26 -1.37
N THR A 153 -31.70 -20.55 -0.41
CA THR A 153 -31.61 -21.89 0.17
C THR A 153 -32.44 -22.04 1.44
N ASN A 154 -33.49 -22.86 1.40
CA ASN A 154 -34.13 -23.49 2.58
C ASN A 154 -33.26 -24.61 3.20
N TYR A 155 -31.97 -24.69 2.85
CA TYR A 155 -31.09 -25.83 3.15
C TYR A 155 -30.53 -25.88 4.58
N GLY A 156 -30.99 -25.04 5.51
CA GLY A 156 -30.46 -25.03 6.88
C GLY A 156 -28.96 -24.72 6.94
N LEU A 157 -28.47 -23.90 6.01
CA LEU A 157 -27.06 -23.53 5.90
C LEU A 157 -26.59 -22.89 7.21
N THR A 158 -25.75 -23.63 7.93
CA THR A 158 -25.16 -23.17 9.19
C THR A 158 -23.80 -22.56 8.89
N MET A 159 -23.68 -21.25 9.07
CA MET A 159 -22.39 -20.57 9.04
C MET A 159 -21.78 -20.60 10.44
N HIS A 160 -20.57 -21.14 10.56
CA HIS A 160 -19.84 -21.10 11.84
C HIS A 160 -19.27 -19.71 12.12
N SER A 161 -18.71 -19.06 11.10
CA SER A 161 -18.08 -17.75 11.20
C SER A 161 -18.91 -16.68 10.53
N ARG A 162 -18.97 -15.48 11.11
CA ARG A 162 -19.46 -14.29 10.41
C ARG A 162 -18.46 -13.93 9.32
N ILE A 163 -18.92 -13.50 8.15
CA ILE A 163 -18.05 -12.93 7.11
C ILE A 163 -18.28 -11.43 7.05
N LYS A 164 -17.20 -10.66 7.14
CA LYS A 164 -17.17 -9.20 6.99
C LYS A 164 -16.46 -8.87 5.67
N PHE A 165 -17.21 -8.37 4.69
CA PHE A 165 -16.64 -7.83 3.46
C PHE A 165 -16.26 -6.39 3.68
N CYS A 166 -15.06 -5.99 3.28
CA CYS A 166 -14.60 -4.61 3.43
C CYS A 166 -13.86 -4.11 2.18
N TRP A 167 -14.17 -2.87 1.81
CA TRP A 167 -13.47 -2.08 0.82
C TRP A 167 -12.74 -0.95 1.54
N TRP A 168 -11.41 -1.04 1.57
CA TRP A 168 -10.54 -0.12 2.28
C TRP A 168 -10.27 1.12 1.44
N GLY A 169 -10.49 2.30 2.02
CA GLY A 169 -10.07 3.55 1.39
C GLY A 169 -8.62 3.91 1.74
N GLY A 170 -7.93 4.56 0.81
CA GLY A 170 -6.61 5.15 1.04
C GLY A 170 -5.53 4.11 1.32
N GLU A 171 -5.61 2.94 0.68
CA GLU A 171 -4.55 1.93 0.71
C GLU A 171 -3.26 2.53 0.16
N GLU A 172 -3.36 3.15 -1.01
CA GLU A 172 -2.24 3.61 -1.83
C GLU A 172 -1.47 4.71 -1.08
N ALA A 173 -2.22 5.52 -0.35
CA ALA A 173 -1.73 6.61 0.48
C ALA A 173 -1.15 6.16 1.83
N GLY A 174 -1.29 4.89 2.26
CA GLY A 174 -0.84 4.58 3.62
C GLY A 174 -1.37 3.33 4.33
N LEU A 175 -2.18 2.49 3.68
CA LEU A 175 -3.07 1.54 4.37
C LEU A 175 -4.01 2.30 5.32
N LEU A 176 -4.45 3.51 4.94
CA LEU A 176 -5.12 4.44 5.85
C LEU A 176 -6.41 3.83 6.42
N GLY A 177 -7.24 3.29 5.54
CA GLY A 177 -8.51 2.66 5.87
C GLY A 177 -8.36 1.44 6.77
N SER A 178 -7.55 0.47 6.36
CA SER A 178 -7.35 -0.79 7.10
C SER A 178 -6.63 -0.57 8.44
N LYS A 179 -5.63 0.31 8.51
CA LYS A 179 -5.00 0.68 9.80
C LYS A 179 -5.99 1.34 10.75
N ASN A 180 -6.85 2.22 10.24
CA ASN A 180 -7.89 2.84 11.06
C ASN A 180 -8.91 1.80 11.56
N PHE A 181 -9.30 0.84 10.72
CA PHE A 181 -10.17 -0.28 11.12
C PHE A 181 -9.56 -1.08 12.28
N VAL A 182 -8.30 -1.52 12.15
CA VAL A 182 -7.60 -2.27 13.20
C VAL A 182 -7.43 -1.43 14.47
N LYS A 183 -7.09 -0.14 14.33
CA LYS A 183 -6.96 0.78 15.47
C LYS A 183 -8.27 0.87 16.26
N ARG A 184 -9.41 1.00 15.57
CA ARG A 184 -10.73 1.04 16.22
C ARG A 184 -11.06 -0.28 16.90
N ALA A 185 -10.86 -1.41 16.21
CA ALA A 185 -11.08 -2.74 16.78
C ALA A 185 -10.22 -3.04 18.02
N LYS A 186 -9.01 -2.49 18.10
CA LYS A 186 -8.19 -2.55 19.32
C LYS A 186 -8.77 -1.69 20.44
N ALA A 187 -9.18 -0.47 20.11
CA ALA A 187 -9.68 0.49 21.08
C ALA A 187 -11.02 0.06 21.71
N ASP A 188 -11.88 -0.59 20.95
CA ASP A 188 -13.17 -1.10 21.43
C ASP A 188 -13.12 -2.55 21.96
N GLY A 189 -11.93 -3.18 21.94
CA GLY A 189 -11.73 -4.55 22.43
C GLY A 189 -12.26 -5.64 21.51
N SER A 190 -12.80 -5.32 20.32
CA SER A 190 -13.36 -6.30 19.38
C SER A 190 -12.31 -7.05 18.57
N LEU A 191 -11.02 -6.68 18.65
CA LEU A 191 -9.97 -7.28 17.81
C LEU A 191 -9.91 -8.81 17.92
N SER A 192 -10.15 -9.39 19.10
CA SER A 192 -10.10 -10.84 19.33
C SER A 192 -11.21 -11.61 18.59
N ALA A 193 -12.26 -10.94 18.15
CA ALA A 193 -13.35 -11.55 17.39
C ALA A 193 -12.99 -11.82 15.91
N TYR A 194 -11.89 -11.27 15.40
CA TYR A 194 -11.46 -11.47 14.01
C TYR A 194 -10.46 -12.63 13.93
N SER A 195 -10.86 -13.72 13.29
CA SER A 195 -10.08 -14.95 13.22
C SER A 195 -9.12 -14.99 12.02
N VAL A 196 -9.55 -14.45 10.88
CA VAL A 196 -8.78 -14.49 9.62
C VAL A 196 -9.03 -13.20 8.84
N ASN A 197 -8.00 -12.69 8.17
CA ASN A 197 -8.10 -11.62 7.19
C ASN A 197 -7.60 -12.12 5.83
N LEU A 198 -8.49 -12.19 4.85
CA LEU A 198 -8.19 -12.51 3.46
C LEU A 198 -8.07 -11.19 2.69
N ASN A 199 -6.88 -10.89 2.18
CA ASN A 199 -6.62 -9.68 1.40
C ASN A 199 -6.61 -9.99 -0.09
N PHE A 200 -7.54 -9.39 -0.82
CA PHE A 200 -7.74 -9.57 -2.26
C PHE A 200 -7.22 -8.34 -2.97
N ASP A 201 -6.02 -8.48 -3.50
CA ASP A 201 -5.26 -7.42 -4.14
C ASP A 201 -4.58 -7.93 -5.39
N MET A 202 -4.77 -7.24 -6.51
CA MET A 202 -4.18 -7.58 -7.81
C MET A 202 -4.46 -9.02 -8.30
N LEU A 203 -5.73 -9.41 -8.40
CA LEU A 203 -6.16 -10.79 -8.69
C LEU A 203 -6.26 -11.16 -10.18
N ALA A 204 -6.08 -10.24 -11.12
CA ALA A 204 -6.41 -10.46 -12.54
C ALA A 204 -5.27 -10.15 -13.52
N SER A 205 -4.02 -10.06 -13.04
CA SER A 205 -2.88 -9.88 -13.95
C SER A 205 -2.68 -11.13 -14.82
N PRO A 206 -2.60 -11.01 -16.16
CA PRO A 206 -2.20 -12.14 -17.01
C PRO A 206 -0.74 -12.55 -16.81
N ASN A 207 0.07 -11.67 -16.20
CA ASN A 207 1.49 -11.88 -15.89
C ASN A 207 1.67 -12.05 -14.37
N PHE A 208 0.92 -12.96 -13.75
CA PHE A 208 0.99 -13.19 -12.32
C PHE A 208 2.23 -14.00 -11.91
N ILE A 209 2.56 -13.93 -10.62
CA ILE A 209 3.52 -14.83 -10.00
C ILE A 209 2.85 -15.53 -8.82
N PHE A 210 3.27 -16.75 -8.51
CA PHE A 210 2.94 -17.38 -7.24
C PHE A 210 3.96 -16.94 -6.20
N GLY A 211 3.50 -16.28 -5.14
CA GLY A 211 4.34 -15.85 -4.03
C GLY A 211 3.63 -16.11 -2.70
N VAL A 212 4.43 -16.45 -1.68
CA VAL A 212 4.01 -16.41 -0.28
C VAL A 212 4.69 -15.19 0.33
N TYR A 213 3.90 -14.26 0.87
CA TYR A 213 4.36 -12.97 1.39
C TYR A 213 3.79 -12.71 2.78
#